data_AF-A0A9N8KU27-F1
#
_entry.id   AF-A0A9N8KU27-F1
#
_cell.length_a   1.000
_cell.length_b   1.000
_cell.length_c   1.000
_cell.angle_alpha   90.00
_cell.angle_beta   90.00
_cell.angle_gamma   90.00
#
_symmetry.space_group_name_H-M   'P 1'
#
loop_
_entity.id
_entity.type
_entity.pdbx_description
1 polymer ?
#
loop_
_entity_poly.entity_id
_entity_poly.type
_entity_poly.pdbx_seq_one_letter_code
_entity_poly.pdbx_strand_id
1 'polypeptide(L)'
;MSKEEWGRINDWTKLNREDPEVVRRREYVKYLDATSHEMTKSWPNSLENVNKRNEEIRQARIQMAEEANTKFYNRYLKRNKEEQERLMYSARDVVFKNKDAPKLLLSAVIETAVQKERLEQVKFLNERRREAMERKKKDDDDIMRKAKEWHQLNDLRKKRRFEVNKNHQAAILEQAREMSERNRIEYETELNLQKLDILKANEEMEAIKEFEEEFKTEEKARIFDDMKRSREETKARKQEQEARDKMDNRLIDVLLKSRAKIEQKRRQTELDVKNEKLRVLENISQRLETGDAMREAKEQAMFDKAVKEKREADEARLEAQMQKEEGFRKDKIESRQQYLREQQERLHKFHTMRQWDIMNRFKNVEIYEDYLDKQRKEKEQKIKDYRAEILRLWKEREDREAKERAESRYFYGALAEQKLRDADNKLLTHAAHLLQEAADHERPQYALQRAIDVSTLHDTFTLTVLASASVNEVDPGRDGGDDLDSSLPNWSLVAHERGKWKKSREAFALQWDISV
;
A
#
# COMPACT_ATOMS: atom_id res chain seq x y z
N MET A 1 -67.54 -102.53 -146.08
CA MET A 1 -66.31 -102.45 -145.28
C MET A 1 -65.55 -103.76 -145.47
N SER A 2 -64.46 -103.73 -146.25
CA SER A 2 -63.74 -104.91 -146.73
C SER A 2 -62.47 -105.17 -145.91
N LYS A 3 -61.93 -106.39 -146.00
CA LYS A 3 -60.71 -106.85 -145.29
C LYS A 3 -59.48 -105.96 -145.54
N GLU A 4 -59.47 -105.19 -146.63
CA GLU A 4 -58.39 -104.26 -146.99
C GLU A 4 -58.40 -102.98 -146.14
N GLU A 5 -59.57 -102.54 -145.66
CA GLU A 5 -59.68 -101.37 -144.79
C GLU A 5 -59.15 -101.68 -143.39
N TRP A 6 -59.32 -102.92 -142.91
CA TRP A 6 -58.70 -103.38 -141.67
C TRP A 6 -57.17 -103.51 -141.77
N GLY A 7 -56.64 -103.89 -142.94
CA GLY A 7 -55.19 -103.93 -143.19
C GLY A 7 -54.53 -102.55 -143.06
N ARG A 8 -55.12 -101.52 -143.67
CA ARG A 8 -54.60 -100.14 -143.58
C ARG A 8 -54.63 -99.58 -142.15
N ILE A 9 -55.66 -99.90 -141.37
CA ILE A 9 -55.74 -99.48 -139.96
C ILE A 9 -54.64 -100.15 -139.13
N ASN A 10 -54.30 -101.42 -139.43
CA ASN A 10 -53.29 -102.17 -138.67
C ASN A 10 -51.84 -101.80 -139.03
N ASP A 11 -51.61 -101.24 -140.23
CA ASP A 11 -50.29 -100.75 -140.63
C ASP A 11 -50.05 -99.31 -140.14
N TRP A 12 -51.10 -98.48 -140.00
CA TRP A 12 -51.00 -97.13 -139.41
C TRP A 12 -50.60 -97.16 -137.92
N THR A 13 -51.02 -98.19 -137.17
CA THR A 13 -50.66 -98.33 -135.75
C THR A 13 -49.22 -98.79 -135.52
N LYS A 14 -48.54 -99.34 -136.53
CA LYS A 14 -47.14 -99.78 -136.42
C LYS A 14 -46.12 -98.68 -136.74
N LEU A 15 -46.48 -97.68 -137.54
CA LEU A 15 -45.62 -96.53 -137.90
C LEU A 15 -45.50 -95.45 -136.80
N ASN A 16 -46.31 -95.52 -135.73
CA ASN A 16 -46.28 -94.59 -134.59
C ASN A 16 -45.57 -95.14 -133.33
N ARG A 17 -44.77 -96.21 -133.44
CA ARG A 17 -43.89 -96.64 -132.36
C ARG A 17 -42.61 -95.80 -132.38
N GLU A 18 -42.51 -94.87 -131.44
CA GLU A 18 -41.29 -94.09 -131.17
C GLU A 18 -40.10 -95.03 -130.93
N ASP A 19 -38.94 -94.63 -131.45
CA ASP A 19 -37.69 -95.39 -131.35
C ASP A 19 -37.36 -95.65 -129.86
N PRO A 20 -37.21 -96.91 -129.41
CA PRO A 20 -37.06 -97.24 -127.98
C PRO A 20 -35.85 -96.61 -127.30
N GLU A 21 -34.89 -96.07 -128.05
CA GLU A 21 -33.82 -95.23 -127.50
C GLU A 21 -34.28 -93.82 -127.09
N VAL A 22 -35.19 -93.19 -127.85
CA VAL A 22 -35.65 -91.82 -127.58
C VAL A 22 -36.52 -91.80 -126.32
N VAL A 23 -37.37 -92.81 -126.14
CA VAL A 23 -38.17 -93.00 -124.92
C VAL A 23 -37.25 -93.17 -123.71
N ARG A 24 -36.23 -94.02 -123.80
CA ARG A 24 -35.25 -94.22 -122.73
C ARG A 24 -34.46 -92.95 -122.39
N ARG A 25 -34.05 -92.16 -123.39
CA ARG A 25 -33.37 -90.86 -123.13
C ARG A 25 -34.31 -89.87 -122.45
N ARG A 26 -35.58 -89.80 -122.86
CA ARG A 26 -36.57 -88.89 -122.26
C ARG A 26 -36.91 -89.27 -120.82
N GLU A 27 -37.06 -90.56 -120.54
CA GLU A 27 -37.24 -91.07 -119.19
C GLU A 27 -36.00 -90.85 -118.33
N TYR A 28 -34.81 -91.04 -118.89
CA TYR A 28 -33.55 -90.75 -118.19
C TYR A 28 -33.39 -89.25 -117.88
N VAL A 29 -33.74 -88.35 -118.80
CA VAL A 29 -33.75 -86.90 -118.54
C VAL A 29 -34.79 -86.53 -117.48
N LYS A 30 -36.00 -87.10 -117.53
CA LYS A 30 -37.00 -86.89 -116.47
C LYS A 30 -36.53 -87.40 -115.11
N TYR A 31 -35.84 -88.53 -115.07
CA TYR A 31 -35.23 -89.06 -113.86
C TYR A 31 -34.13 -88.13 -113.34
N LEU A 32 -33.27 -87.61 -114.22
CA LEU A 32 -32.24 -86.61 -113.85
C LEU A 32 -32.86 -85.30 -113.36
N ASP A 33 -33.95 -84.82 -113.97
CA ASP A 33 -34.66 -83.62 -113.52
C ASP A 33 -35.35 -83.85 -112.18
N ALA A 34 -36.00 -85.01 -111.99
CA ALA A 34 -36.65 -85.36 -110.71
C ALA A 34 -35.61 -85.50 -109.58
N THR A 35 -34.50 -86.19 -109.83
CA THR A 35 -33.41 -86.32 -108.86
C THR A 35 -32.74 -84.96 -108.60
N SER A 36 -32.52 -84.13 -109.62
CA SER A 36 -32.03 -82.75 -109.45
C SER A 36 -33.00 -81.89 -108.62
N HIS A 37 -34.31 -82.03 -108.83
CA HIS A 37 -35.32 -81.29 -108.08
C HIS A 37 -35.44 -81.76 -106.61
N GLU A 38 -35.32 -83.07 -106.35
CA GLU A 38 -35.25 -83.61 -104.99
C GLU A 38 -33.98 -83.16 -104.27
N MET A 39 -32.84 -83.17 -104.97
CA MET A 39 -31.58 -82.68 -104.42
C MET A 39 -31.68 -81.18 -104.09
N THR A 40 -32.21 -80.35 -104.99
CA THR A 40 -32.35 -78.90 -104.79
C THR A 40 -33.36 -78.52 -103.71
N LYS A 41 -34.40 -79.32 -103.46
CA LYS A 41 -35.28 -79.14 -102.28
C LYS A 41 -34.53 -79.24 -100.96
N SER A 42 -33.50 -80.08 -100.90
CA SER A 42 -32.65 -80.23 -99.71
C SER A 42 -31.55 -79.17 -99.61
N TRP A 43 -31.33 -78.37 -100.67
CA TRP A 43 -30.28 -77.37 -100.66
C TRP A 43 -30.65 -76.21 -99.74
N PRO A 44 -29.81 -75.88 -98.76
CA PRO A 44 -30.11 -74.83 -97.78
C PRO A 44 -30.17 -73.44 -98.43
N ASN A 45 -29.52 -73.26 -99.59
CA ASN A 45 -29.46 -72.00 -100.32
C ASN A 45 -30.52 -71.87 -101.43
N SER A 46 -31.48 -72.80 -101.52
CA SER A 46 -32.64 -72.59 -102.41
C SER A 46 -33.47 -71.42 -101.89
N LEU A 47 -34.02 -70.62 -102.80
CA LEU A 47 -34.81 -69.43 -102.44
C LEU A 47 -35.98 -69.79 -101.51
N GLU A 48 -36.61 -70.94 -101.73
CA GLU A 48 -37.71 -71.44 -100.90
C GLU A 48 -37.26 -71.75 -99.47
N ASN A 49 -36.11 -72.40 -99.27
CA ASN A 49 -35.60 -72.74 -97.95
C ASN A 49 -35.08 -71.51 -97.21
N VAL A 50 -34.46 -70.56 -97.92
CA VAL A 50 -34.06 -69.27 -97.34
C VAL A 50 -35.29 -68.47 -96.89
N ASN A 51 -36.36 -68.44 -97.69
CA ASN A 51 -37.61 -67.76 -97.30
C ASN A 51 -38.30 -68.44 -96.12
N LYS A 52 -38.37 -69.78 -96.09
CA LYS A 52 -38.89 -70.53 -94.92
C LYS A 52 -38.08 -70.21 -93.67
N ARG A 53 -36.76 -70.26 -93.76
CA ARG A 53 -35.86 -69.93 -92.63
C ARG A 53 -36.04 -68.48 -92.17
N ASN A 54 -36.17 -67.53 -93.09
CA ASN A 54 -36.39 -66.13 -92.75
C ASN A 54 -37.75 -65.90 -92.08
N GLU A 55 -38.80 -66.57 -92.54
CA GLU A 55 -40.13 -66.50 -91.94
C GLU A 55 -40.16 -67.18 -90.57
N GLU A 56 -39.48 -68.32 -90.39
CA GLU A 56 -39.28 -68.97 -89.09
C GLU A 56 -38.51 -68.07 -88.12
N ILE A 57 -37.44 -67.41 -88.58
CA ILE A 57 -36.69 -66.43 -87.77
C ILE A 57 -37.60 -65.25 -87.41
N ARG A 58 -38.43 -64.78 -88.33
CA ARG A 58 -39.38 -63.68 -88.07
C ARG A 58 -40.42 -64.09 -87.03
N GLN A 59 -41.02 -65.27 -87.16
CA GLN A 59 -41.99 -65.80 -86.20
C GLN A 59 -41.35 -66.04 -84.84
N ALA A 60 -40.13 -66.59 -84.79
CA ALA A 60 -39.37 -66.75 -83.56
C ALA A 60 -39.09 -65.40 -82.88
N ARG A 61 -38.78 -64.34 -83.65
CA ARG A 61 -38.63 -62.98 -83.10
C ARG A 61 -39.93 -62.43 -82.52
N ILE A 62 -41.05 -62.64 -83.20
CA ILE A 62 -42.37 -62.20 -82.71
C ILE A 62 -42.71 -62.93 -81.41
N GLN A 63 -42.55 -64.26 -81.37
CA GLN A 63 -42.80 -65.07 -80.17
C GLN A 63 -41.87 -64.68 -79.02
N MET A 64 -40.57 -64.47 -79.28
CA MET A 64 -39.63 -63.99 -78.25
C MET A 64 -40.01 -62.60 -77.73
N ALA A 65 -40.50 -61.71 -78.58
CA ALA A 65 -40.97 -60.39 -78.17
C ALA A 65 -42.26 -60.47 -77.31
N GLU A 66 -43.20 -61.34 -77.68
CA GLU A 66 -44.41 -61.61 -76.89
C GLU A 66 -44.08 -62.24 -75.52
N GLU A 67 -43.15 -63.19 -75.48
CA GLU A 67 -42.64 -63.76 -74.23
C GLU A 67 -41.92 -62.72 -73.35
N ALA A 68 -41.15 -61.81 -73.96
CA ALA A 68 -40.48 -60.73 -73.23
C ALA A 68 -41.52 -59.75 -72.64
N ASN A 69 -42.55 -59.40 -73.42
CA ASN A 69 -43.63 -58.53 -72.99
C ASN A 69 -44.45 -59.16 -71.85
N THR A 70 -44.80 -60.44 -71.95
CA THR A 70 -45.51 -61.15 -70.87
C THR A 70 -44.66 -61.25 -69.60
N LYS A 71 -43.35 -61.54 -69.71
CA LYS A 71 -42.40 -61.52 -68.57
C LYS A 71 -42.29 -60.14 -67.94
N PHE A 72 -42.21 -59.07 -68.75
CA PHE A 72 -42.18 -57.70 -68.26
C PHE A 72 -43.47 -57.35 -67.50
N TYR A 73 -44.64 -57.65 -68.07
CA TYR A 73 -45.93 -57.40 -67.43
C TYR A 73 -46.09 -58.17 -66.11
N ASN A 74 -45.66 -59.44 -66.07
CA ASN A 74 -45.68 -60.23 -64.85
C ASN A 74 -44.76 -59.66 -63.76
N ARG A 75 -43.56 -59.17 -64.12
CA ARG A 75 -42.67 -58.48 -63.18
C ARG A 75 -43.26 -57.17 -62.68
N TYR A 76 -43.88 -56.39 -63.57
CA TYR A 76 -44.56 -55.15 -63.22
C TYR A 76 -45.71 -55.40 -62.23
N LEU A 77 -46.57 -56.38 -62.52
CA LEU A 77 -47.65 -56.78 -61.61
C LEU A 77 -47.12 -57.26 -60.26
N LYS A 78 -46.02 -58.03 -60.24
CA LYS A 78 -45.39 -58.48 -59.00
C LYS A 78 -44.87 -57.30 -58.18
N ARG A 79 -44.18 -56.35 -58.80
CA ARG A 79 -43.69 -55.13 -58.13
C ARG A 79 -44.83 -54.30 -57.56
N ASN A 80 -45.90 -54.09 -58.32
CA ASN A 80 -47.08 -53.37 -57.83
C ASN A 80 -47.73 -54.07 -56.63
N LYS A 81 -47.80 -55.40 -56.63
CA LYS A 81 -48.31 -56.17 -55.46
C LYS A 81 -47.40 -55.99 -54.24
N GLU A 82 -46.08 -56.06 -54.41
CA GLU A 82 -45.11 -55.85 -53.32
C GLU A 82 -45.20 -54.42 -52.75
N GLU A 83 -45.36 -53.41 -53.61
CA GLU A 83 -45.56 -52.02 -53.20
C GLU A 83 -46.88 -51.85 -52.43
N GLN A 84 -47.97 -52.46 -52.92
CA GLN A 84 -49.24 -52.47 -52.20
C GLN A 84 -49.12 -53.16 -50.84
N GLU A 85 -48.44 -54.31 -50.74
CA GLU A 85 -48.23 -55.00 -49.47
C GLU A 85 -47.42 -54.15 -48.48
N ARG A 86 -46.38 -53.45 -48.95
CA ARG A 86 -45.60 -52.51 -48.11
C ARG A 86 -46.44 -51.35 -47.62
N LEU A 87 -47.27 -50.77 -48.48
CA LEU A 87 -48.19 -49.70 -48.10
C LEU A 87 -49.22 -50.19 -47.08
N MET A 88 -49.78 -51.39 -47.28
CA MET A 88 -50.70 -52.01 -46.32
C MET A 88 -50.03 -52.31 -44.98
N TYR A 89 -48.78 -52.79 -44.99
CA TYR A 89 -48.02 -53.01 -43.76
C TYR A 89 -47.73 -51.71 -43.01
N SER A 90 -47.29 -50.67 -43.73
CA SER A 90 -47.07 -49.34 -43.16
C SER A 90 -48.36 -48.75 -42.59
N ALA A 91 -49.46 -48.83 -43.33
CA ALA A 91 -50.78 -48.39 -42.85
C ALA A 91 -51.21 -49.18 -41.60
N ARG A 92 -51.00 -50.50 -41.58
CA ARG A 92 -51.30 -51.34 -40.41
C ARG A 92 -50.45 -50.95 -39.20
N ASP A 93 -49.17 -50.65 -39.39
CA ASP A 93 -48.27 -50.20 -38.31
C ASP A 93 -48.68 -48.82 -37.77
N VAL A 94 -49.06 -47.89 -38.64
CA VAL A 94 -49.60 -46.58 -38.23
C VAL A 94 -50.90 -46.76 -37.44
N VAL A 95 -51.83 -47.58 -37.92
CA VAL A 95 -53.07 -47.88 -37.21
C VAL A 95 -52.78 -48.55 -35.86
N PHE A 96 -51.82 -49.48 -35.80
CA PHE A 96 -51.42 -50.14 -34.56
C PHE A 96 -50.85 -49.14 -33.54
N LYS A 97 -49.89 -48.30 -33.95
CA LYS A 97 -49.30 -47.24 -33.12
C LYS A 97 -50.33 -46.21 -32.66
N ASN A 98 -51.40 -46.00 -33.43
CA ASN A 98 -52.44 -45.04 -33.09
C ASN A 98 -53.51 -45.57 -32.11
N LYS A 99 -53.56 -46.89 -31.85
CA LYS A 99 -54.43 -47.47 -30.83
C LYS A 99 -53.99 -47.07 -29.41
N ASP A 100 -54.94 -47.03 -28.49
CA ASP A 100 -54.69 -46.54 -27.13
C ASP A 100 -53.71 -47.44 -26.34
N ALA A 101 -53.83 -48.77 -26.45
CA ALA A 101 -52.95 -49.69 -25.72
C ALA A 101 -51.45 -49.55 -26.13
N PRO A 102 -51.07 -49.55 -27.42
CA PRO A 102 -49.69 -49.26 -27.83
C PRO A 102 -49.20 -47.86 -27.46
N LYS A 103 -50.07 -46.82 -27.49
CA LYS A 103 -49.72 -45.48 -27.02
C LYS A 103 -49.39 -45.47 -25.53
N LEU A 104 -50.20 -46.14 -24.71
CA LEU A 104 -49.96 -46.27 -23.27
C LEU A 104 -48.67 -47.05 -22.99
N LEU A 105 -48.43 -48.15 -23.69
CA LEU A 105 -47.17 -48.89 -23.58
C LEU A 105 -45.96 -48.05 -24.00
N LEU A 106 -46.06 -47.30 -25.10
CA LEU A 106 -44.99 -46.39 -25.53
C LEU A 106 -44.74 -45.30 -24.48
N SER A 107 -45.80 -44.71 -23.92
CA SER A 107 -45.71 -43.73 -22.84
C SER A 107 -45.01 -44.32 -21.61
N ALA A 108 -45.36 -45.54 -21.21
CA ALA A 108 -44.71 -46.23 -20.09
C ALA A 108 -43.24 -46.55 -20.39
N VAL A 109 -42.90 -46.94 -21.62
CA VAL A 109 -41.50 -47.15 -22.04
C VAL A 109 -40.72 -45.83 -21.97
N ILE A 110 -41.30 -44.73 -22.44
CA ILE A 110 -40.69 -43.40 -22.32
C ILE A 110 -40.50 -43.02 -20.85
N GLU A 111 -41.53 -43.23 -20.02
CA GLU A 111 -41.47 -42.92 -18.59
C GLU A 111 -40.37 -43.71 -17.88
N THR A 112 -40.26 -45.02 -18.14
CA THR A 112 -39.21 -45.85 -17.55
C THR A 112 -37.80 -45.45 -18.00
N ALA A 113 -37.64 -45.03 -19.26
CA ALA A 113 -36.38 -44.46 -19.74
C ALA A 113 -36.04 -43.15 -19.00
N VAL A 114 -37.01 -42.24 -18.87
CA VAL A 114 -36.83 -40.97 -18.13
C VAL A 114 -36.52 -41.23 -16.65
N GLN A 115 -37.20 -42.18 -16.01
CA GLN A 115 -36.93 -42.56 -14.62
C GLN A 115 -35.49 -43.10 -14.45
N LYS A 116 -35.00 -43.91 -15.39
CA LYS A 116 -33.62 -44.39 -15.38
C LYS A 116 -32.62 -43.24 -15.49
N GLU A 117 -32.81 -42.34 -16.45
CA GLU A 117 -31.96 -41.14 -16.60
C GLU A 117 -31.98 -40.27 -15.33
N ARG A 118 -33.16 -40.13 -14.70
CA ARG A 118 -33.29 -39.38 -13.46
C ARG A 118 -32.49 -39.99 -12.31
N LEU A 119 -32.49 -41.32 -12.19
CA LEU A 119 -31.67 -42.01 -11.18
C LEU A 119 -30.18 -41.79 -11.41
N GLU A 120 -29.72 -41.79 -12.66
CA GLU A 120 -28.34 -41.48 -13.02
C GLU A 120 -27.97 -40.03 -12.70
N GLN A 121 -28.84 -39.07 -13.00
CA GLN A 121 -28.67 -37.67 -12.58
C GLN A 121 -28.56 -37.53 -11.06
N VAL A 122 -29.40 -38.23 -10.30
CA VAL A 122 -29.35 -38.20 -8.82
C VAL A 122 -28.03 -38.79 -8.31
N LYS A 123 -27.56 -39.91 -8.88
CA LYS A 123 -26.26 -40.49 -8.55
C LYS A 123 -25.13 -39.49 -8.79
N PHE A 124 -25.10 -38.87 -9.96
CA PHE A 124 -24.11 -37.86 -10.33
C PHE A 124 -24.14 -36.64 -9.39
N LEU A 125 -25.32 -36.13 -9.04
CA LEU A 125 -25.46 -35.02 -8.10
C LEU A 125 -24.96 -35.40 -6.70
N ASN A 126 -25.22 -36.63 -6.25
CA ASN A 126 -24.72 -37.10 -4.96
C ASN A 126 -23.19 -37.24 -4.95
N GLU A 127 -22.57 -37.69 -6.05
CA GLU A 127 -21.12 -37.71 -6.21
C GLU A 127 -20.53 -36.30 -6.16
N ARG A 128 -21.10 -35.33 -6.91
CA ARG A 128 -20.66 -33.93 -6.82
C ARG A 128 -20.80 -33.34 -5.41
N ARG A 129 -21.86 -33.70 -4.68
CA ARG A 129 -22.03 -33.29 -3.27
C ARG A 129 -20.94 -33.88 -2.38
N ARG A 130 -20.57 -35.15 -2.56
CA ARG A 130 -19.47 -35.78 -1.83
C ARG A 130 -18.13 -35.10 -2.11
N GLU A 131 -17.81 -34.87 -3.39
CA GLU A 131 -16.60 -34.14 -3.78
C GLU A 131 -16.56 -32.73 -3.17
N ALA A 132 -17.69 -32.02 -3.18
CA ALA A 132 -17.78 -30.69 -2.58
C ALA A 132 -17.57 -30.73 -1.06
N MET A 133 -18.11 -31.73 -0.36
CA MET A 133 -17.86 -31.92 1.08
C MET A 133 -16.40 -32.27 1.37
N GLU A 134 -15.76 -33.10 0.55
CA GLU A 134 -14.34 -33.42 0.70
C GLU A 134 -13.44 -32.20 0.46
N ARG A 135 -13.76 -31.38 -0.54
CA ARG A 135 -13.05 -30.11 -0.79
C ARG A 135 -13.22 -29.16 0.40
N LYS A 136 -14.45 -28.95 0.86
CA LYS A 136 -14.71 -28.13 2.06
C LYS A 136 -13.95 -28.64 3.28
N LYS A 137 -13.93 -29.95 3.51
CA LYS A 137 -13.17 -30.53 4.62
C LYS A 137 -11.67 -30.26 4.50
N LYS A 138 -11.10 -30.40 3.30
CA LYS A 138 -9.69 -30.06 3.04
C LYS A 138 -9.41 -28.58 3.28
N ASP A 139 -10.30 -27.71 2.83
CA ASP A 139 -10.18 -26.26 3.04
C ASP A 139 -10.26 -25.91 4.55
N ASP A 140 -11.20 -26.51 5.27
CA ASP A 140 -11.35 -26.35 6.72
C ASP A 140 -10.11 -26.87 7.47
N ASP A 141 -9.59 -28.04 7.10
CA ASP A 141 -8.37 -28.61 7.68
C ASP A 141 -7.15 -27.72 7.41
N ASP A 142 -7.04 -27.13 6.22
CA ASP A 142 -5.99 -26.18 5.86
C ASP A 142 -6.10 -24.86 6.64
N ILE A 143 -7.32 -24.35 6.85
CA ILE A 143 -7.58 -23.18 7.71
C ILE A 143 -7.15 -23.49 9.15
N MET A 144 -7.54 -24.66 9.68
CA MET A 144 -7.17 -25.11 11.01
C MET A 144 -5.66 -25.27 11.16
N ARG A 145 -4.96 -25.78 10.14
CA ARG A 145 -3.48 -25.86 10.14
C ARG A 145 -2.86 -24.47 10.16
N LYS A 146 -3.28 -23.56 9.27
CA LYS A 146 -2.77 -22.17 9.23
C LYS A 146 -3.03 -21.43 10.54
N ALA A 147 -4.19 -21.64 11.17
CA ALA A 147 -4.50 -21.06 12.48
C ALA A 147 -3.54 -21.57 13.56
N LYS A 148 -3.27 -22.89 13.60
CA LYS A 148 -2.28 -23.47 14.53
C LYS A 148 -0.88 -22.89 14.32
N GLU A 149 -0.43 -22.80 13.07
CA GLU A 149 0.87 -22.20 12.71
C GLU A 149 0.96 -20.73 13.16
N TRP A 150 -0.11 -19.96 12.95
CA TRP A 150 -0.18 -18.56 13.39
C TRP A 150 -0.13 -18.42 14.91
N HIS A 151 -0.86 -19.28 15.65
CA HIS A 151 -0.80 -19.31 17.11
C HIS A 151 0.61 -19.66 17.62
N GLN A 152 1.25 -20.67 17.04
CA GLN A 152 2.63 -21.04 17.36
C GLN A 152 3.61 -19.89 17.10
N LEU A 153 3.48 -19.21 15.96
CA LEU A 153 4.31 -18.05 15.62
C LEU A 153 4.12 -16.91 16.62
N ASN A 154 2.89 -16.65 17.04
CA ASN A 154 2.60 -15.63 18.04
C ASN A 154 3.13 -15.99 19.43
N ASP A 155 3.05 -17.25 19.83
CA ASP A 155 3.63 -17.70 21.09
C ASP A 155 5.16 -17.60 21.07
N LEU A 156 5.81 -17.91 19.94
CA LEU A 156 7.24 -17.66 19.74
C LEU A 156 7.57 -16.17 19.82
N ARG A 157 6.77 -15.30 19.19
CA ARG A 157 6.95 -13.83 19.29
C ARG A 157 6.80 -13.34 20.72
N LYS A 158 5.82 -13.84 21.48
CA LYS A 158 5.64 -13.52 22.90
C LYS A 158 6.85 -13.97 23.72
N LYS A 159 7.34 -15.20 23.52
CA LYS A 159 8.55 -15.72 24.17
C LYS A 159 9.78 -14.84 23.86
N ARG A 160 10.02 -14.49 22.59
CA ARG A 160 11.12 -13.60 22.20
C ARG A 160 10.99 -12.21 22.85
N ARG A 161 9.80 -11.62 22.87
CA ARG A 161 9.56 -10.33 23.56
C ARG A 161 9.84 -10.44 25.05
N PHE A 162 9.42 -11.53 25.68
CA PHE A 162 9.68 -11.79 27.10
C PHE A 162 11.18 -11.94 27.38
N GLU A 163 11.91 -12.70 26.56
CA GLU A 163 13.37 -12.86 26.69
C GLU A 163 14.12 -11.55 26.51
N VAL A 164 13.78 -10.77 25.47
CA VAL A 164 14.38 -9.44 25.25
C VAL A 164 14.11 -8.52 26.44
N ASN A 165 12.88 -8.51 26.97
CA ASN A 165 12.53 -7.68 28.12
C ASN A 165 13.25 -8.15 29.39
N LYS A 166 13.37 -9.47 29.60
CA LYS A 166 14.14 -10.05 30.71
C LYS A 166 15.61 -9.64 30.65
N ASN A 167 16.22 -9.71 29.46
CA ASN A 167 17.61 -9.29 29.25
C ASN A 167 17.77 -7.78 29.48
N HIS A 168 16.81 -6.98 29.03
CA HIS A 168 16.81 -5.54 29.28
C HIS A 168 16.70 -5.19 30.78
N GLN A 169 15.82 -5.88 31.51
CA GLN A 169 15.72 -5.74 32.96
C GLN A 169 17.02 -6.15 33.67
N ALA A 170 17.66 -7.23 33.22
CA ALA A 170 18.96 -7.65 33.74
C ALA A 170 20.03 -6.56 33.52
N ALA A 171 20.08 -5.97 32.31
CA ALA A 171 21.00 -4.88 32.00
C ALA A 171 20.75 -3.62 32.85
N ILE A 172 19.49 -3.26 33.12
CA ILE A 172 19.15 -2.14 34.02
C ILE A 172 19.64 -2.43 35.44
N LEU A 173 19.47 -3.66 35.94
CA LEU A 173 19.97 -4.04 37.26
C LEU A 173 21.49 -4.01 37.33
N GLU A 174 22.17 -4.42 36.27
CA GLU A 174 23.63 -4.33 36.16
C GLU A 174 24.10 -2.88 36.16
N GLN A 175 23.49 -2.01 35.35
CA GLN A 175 23.76 -0.57 35.38
C GLN A 175 23.52 0.06 36.76
N ALA A 176 22.45 -0.35 37.45
CA ALA A 176 22.17 0.13 38.81
C ALA A 176 23.26 -0.32 39.80
N ARG A 177 23.77 -1.55 39.66
CA ARG A 177 24.91 -2.05 40.46
C ARG A 177 26.18 -1.27 40.17
N GLU A 178 26.53 -1.08 38.89
CA GLU A 178 27.69 -0.29 38.48
C GLU A 178 27.63 1.14 39.03
N MET A 179 26.46 1.80 38.95
CA MET A 179 26.26 3.13 39.53
C MET A 179 26.40 3.12 41.05
N SER A 180 25.87 2.10 41.74
CA SER A 180 26.02 1.97 43.19
C SER A 180 27.48 1.75 43.61
N GLU A 181 28.25 0.99 42.83
CA GLU A 181 29.67 0.76 43.06
C GLU A 181 30.48 2.02 42.81
N ARG A 182 30.19 2.76 41.73
CA ARG A 182 30.80 4.07 41.47
C ARG A 182 30.54 5.04 42.60
N ASN A 183 29.29 5.20 43.03
CA ASN A 183 28.94 6.08 44.15
C ASN A 183 29.63 5.66 45.45
N ARG A 184 29.79 4.35 45.69
CA ARG A 184 30.53 3.85 46.84
C ARG A 184 32.01 4.20 46.76
N ILE A 185 32.64 4.02 45.59
CA ILE A 185 34.04 4.38 45.37
C ILE A 185 34.22 5.88 45.54
N GLU A 186 33.35 6.70 44.94
CA GLU A 186 33.37 8.16 45.09
C GLU A 186 33.27 8.58 46.56
N TYR A 187 32.32 8.00 47.31
CA TYR A 187 32.19 8.24 48.74
C TYR A 187 33.44 7.82 49.53
N GLU A 188 34.03 6.65 49.23
CA GLU A 188 35.28 6.21 49.86
C GLU A 188 36.46 7.15 49.52
N THR A 189 36.52 7.67 48.28
CA THR A 189 37.53 8.66 47.89
C THR A 189 37.35 10.01 48.56
N GLU A 190 36.11 10.50 48.68
CA GLU A 190 35.79 11.73 49.42
C GLU A 190 36.16 11.60 50.89
N LEU A 191 35.84 10.46 51.52
CA LEU A 191 36.22 10.18 52.90
C LEU A 191 37.75 10.17 53.06
N ASN A 192 38.48 9.62 52.09
CA ASN A 192 39.95 9.62 52.12
C ASN A 192 40.53 11.02 51.91
N LEU A 193 39.96 11.83 51.04
CA LEU A 193 40.33 13.24 50.88
C LEU A 193 40.09 14.03 52.17
N GLN A 194 38.93 13.86 52.82
CA GLN A 194 38.66 14.49 54.11
C GLN A 194 39.68 14.09 55.18
N LYS A 195 40.10 12.81 55.22
CA LYS A 195 41.17 12.37 56.13
C LYS A 195 42.50 13.05 55.83
N LEU A 196 42.85 13.21 54.56
CA LEU A 196 44.06 13.93 54.14
C LEU A 196 43.99 15.41 54.53
N ASP A 197 42.84 16.05 54.35
CA ASP A 197 42.62 17.44 54.76
C ASP A 197 42.73 17.61 56.28
N ILE A 198 42.18 16.67 57.06
CA ILE A 198 42.32 16.66 58.52
C ILE A 198 43.79 16.48 58.93
N LEU A 199 44.52 15.58 58.27
CA LEU A 199 45.95 15.40 58.53
C LEU A 199 46.73 16.68 58.24
N LYS A 200 46.48 17.31 57.10
CA LYS A 200 47.13 18.57 56.72
C LYS A 200 46.77 19.71 57.68
N ALA A 201 45.50 19.81 58.09
CA ALA A 201 45.08 20.78 59.09
C ALA A 201 45.77 20.54 60.45
N ASN A 202 45.99 19.29 60.84
CA ASN A 202 46.74 18.97 62.05
C ASN A 202 48.23 19.34 61.91
N GLU A 203 48.86 19.08 60.76
CA GLU A 203 50.24 19.50 60.46
C GLU A 203 50.36 21.04 60.52
N GLU A 204 49.42 21.78 59.93
CA GLU A 204 49.38 23.24 60.00
C GLU A 204 49.20 23.73 61.46
N MET A 205 48.36 23.06 62.24
CA MET A 205 48.17 23.36 63.66
C MET A 205 49.42 23.06 64.51
N GLU A 206 50.15 22.00 64.21
CA GLU A 206 51.43 21.67 64.86
C GLU A 206 52.49 22.72 64.52
N ALA A 207 52.60 23.11 63.25
CA ALA A 207 53.51 24.18 62.83
C ALA A 207 53.19 25.54 63.49
N ILE A 208 51.90 25.88 63.66
CA ILE A 208 51.49 27.09 64.40
C ILE A 208 51.89 26.98 65.87
N LYS A 209 51.72 25.82 66.50
CA LYS A 209 52.12 25.62 67.91
C LYS A 209 53.63 25.75 68.09
N GLU A 210 54.42 25.13 67.21
CA GLU A 210 55.88 25.25 67.21
C GLU A 210 56.30 26.72 67.05
N PHE A 211 55.70 27.42 66.09
CA PHE A 211 55.94 28.86 65.89
C PHE A 211 55.55 29.70 67.12
N GLU A 212 54.41 29.42 67.75
CA GLU A 212 54.00 30.11 68.97
C GLU A 212 54.94 29.83 70.15
N GLU A 213 55.45 28.61 70.27
CA GLU A 213 56.40 28.24 71.31
C GLU A 213 57.75 28.93 71.09
N GLU A 214 58.28 28.90 69.86
CA GLU A 214 59.47 29.64 69.46
C GLU A 214 59.30 31.13 69.74
N PHE A 215 58.21 31.74 69.28
CA PHE A 215 57.90 33.15 69.53
C PHE A 215 57.83 33.48 71.03
N LYS A 216 57.16 32.63 71.84
CA LYS A 216 57.11 32.81 73.30
C LYS A 216 58.50 32.72 73.93
N THR A 217 59.39 31.84 73.43
CA THR A 217 60.76 31.75 73.94
C THR A 217 61.61 32.95 73.55
N GLU A 218 61.51 33.43 72.30
CA GLU A 218 62.20 34.62 71.82
C GLU A 218 61.73 35.88 72.54
N GLU A 219 60.43 36.04 72.73
CA GLU A 219 59.87 37.20 73.41
C GLU A 219 60.23 37.19 74.91
N LYS A 220 60.22 36.03 75.56
CA LYS A 220 60.77 35.88 76.92
C LYS A 220 62.25 36.27 76.96
N ALA A 221 63.07 35.82 76.02
CA ALA A 221 64.49 36.18 75.96
C ALA A 221 64.69 37.69 75.80
N ARG A 222 63.93 38.33 74.91
CA ARG A 222 63.93 39.79 74.72
C ARG A 222 63.56 40.55 76.00
N ILE A 223 62.48 40.14 76.68
CA ILE A 223 62.05 40.75 77.95
C ILE A 223 63.14 40.58 79.02
N PHE A 224 63.78 39.41 79.10
CA PHE A 224 64.87 39.17 80.03
C PHE A 224 66.08 40.07 79.77
N ASP A 225 66.45 40.28 78.51
CA ASP A 225 67.56 41.16 78.13
C ASP A 225 67.24 42.64 78.37
N ASP A 226 66.00 43.07 78.10
CA ASP A 226 65.54 44.42 78.43
C ASP A 226 65.51 44.66 79.96
N MET A 227 65.09 43.66 80.75
CA MET A 227 65.19 43.73 82.21
C MET A 227 66.63 43.80 82.71
N LYS A 228 67.56 43.06 82.10
CA LYS A 228 68.99 43.13 82.45
C LYS A 228 69.56 44.51 82.15
N ARG A 229 69.31 45.06 80.96
CA ARG A 229 69.71 46.42 80.58
C ARG A 229 69.14 47.46 81.54
N SER A 230 67.85 47.37 81.87
CA SER A 230 67.23 48.26 82.85
C SER A 230 67.89 48.18 84.24
N ARG A 231 68.22 46.97 84.72
CA ARG A 231 68.95 46.78 85.98
C ARG A 231 70.36 47.40 85.93
N GLU A 232 71.07 47.26 84.83
CA GLU A 232 72.40 47.84 84.62
C GLU A 232 72.34 49.37 84.58
N GLU A 233 71.39 49.95 83.85
CA GLU A 233 71.14 51.40 83.82
C GLU A 233 70.78 51.93 85.22
N THR A 234 69.94 51.22 85.97
CA THR A 234 69.56 51.63 87.33
C THR A 234 70.75 51.61 88.28
N LYS A 235 71.64 50.61 88.15
CA LYS A 235 72.90 50.55 88.91
C LYS A 235 73.83 51.70 88.53
N ALA A 236 73.96 52.01 87.23
CA ALA A 236 74.76 53.13 86.75
C ALA A 236 74.24 54.48 87.29
N ARG A 237 72.92 54.71 87.25
CA ARG A 237 72.30 55.92 87.83
C ARG A 237 72.54 56.03 89.33
N LYS A 238 72.47 54.93 90.08
CA LYS A 238 72.78 54.93 91.52
C LYS A 238 74.25 55.31 91.79
N GLN A 239 75.19 54.77 91.02
CA GLN A 239 76.60 55.12 91.16
C GLN A 239 76.88 56.59 90.81
N GLU A 240 76.19 57.13 89.79
CA GLU A 240 76.27 58.55 89.45
C GLU A 240 75.69 59.43 90.57
N GLN A 241 74.55 59.05 91.14
CA GLN A 241 73.93 59.74 92.29
C GLN A 241 74.87 59.73 93.50
N GLU A 242 75.44 58.58 93.86
CA GLU A 242 76.40 58.47 94.96
C GLU A 242 77.67 59.30 94.73
N ALA A 243 78.10 59.48 93.48
CA ALA A 243 79.22 60.34 93.13
C ALA A 243 78.87 61.84 93.30
N ARG A 244 77.66 62.25 92.90
CA ARG A 244 77.13 63.60 93.12
C ARG A 244 76.99 63.90 94.61
N ASP A 245 76.38 63.00 95.38
CA ASP A 245 76.21 63.16 96.83
C ASP A 245 77.56 63.28 97.55
N LYS A 246 78.60 62.56 97.09
CA LYS A 246 79.97 62.71 97.62
C LYS A 246 80.58 64.07 97.29
N MET A 247 80.29 64.65 96.12
CA MET A 247 80.71 66.03 95.80
C MET A 247 79.97 67.05 96.66
N ASP A 248 78.65 66.90 96.81
CA ASP A 248 77.83 67.80 97.62
C ASP A 248 78.23 67.75 99.09
N ASN A 249 78.53 66.59 99.65
CA ASN A 249 79.04 66.46 101.01
C ASN A 249 80.40 67.17 101.20
N ARG A 250 81.30 67.09 100.21
CA ARG A 250 82.57 67.84 100.24
C ARG A 250 82.33 69.35 100.18
N LEU A 251 81.35 69.80 99.40
CA LEU A 251 80.95 71.21 99.33
C LEU A 251 80.34 71.68 100.66
N ILE A 252 79.46 70.87 101.27
CA ILE A 252 78.87 71.14 102.58
C ILE A 252 79.96 71.28 103.65
N ASP A 253 80.98 70.40 103.67
CA ASP A 253 82.09 70.50 104.61
C ASP A 253 82.91 71.79 104.44
N VAL A 254 83.13 72.22 103.20
CA VAL A 254 83.79 73.51 102.91
C VAL A 254 82.92 74.67 103.39
N LEU A 255 81.61 74.63 103.14
CA LEU A 255 80.66 75.64 103.60
C LEU A 255 80.58 75.68 105.13
N LEU A 256 80.58 74.54 105.82
CA LEU A 256 80.60 74.47 107.29
C LEU A 256 81.89 75.05 107.87
N LYS A 257 83.05 74.77 107.27
CA LYS A 257 84.33 75.39 107.67
C LYS A 257 84.34 76.90 107.44
N SER A 258 83.75 77.38 106.35
CA SER A 258 83.61 78.81 106.07
C SER A 258 82.63 79.47 107.05
N ARG A 259 81.51 78.81 107.35
CA ARG A 259 80.51 79.25 108.33
C ARG A 259 81.10 79.32 109.73
N ALA A 260 81.88 78.34 110.16
CA ALA A 260 82.56 78.35 111.46
C ALA A 260 83.52 79.55 111.60
N LYS A 261 84.27 79.89 110.54
CA LYS A 261 85.11 81.11 110.51
C LYS A 261 84.28 82.40 110.59
N ILE A 262 83.12 82.43 109.92
CA ILE A 262 82.21 83.58 109.96
C ILE A 262 81.54 83.69 111.33
N GLU A 263 81.06 82.61 111.93
CA GLU A 263 80.45 82.59 113.27
C GLU A 263 81.44 83.00 114.36
N GLN A 264 82.73 82.67 114.24
CA GLN A 264 83.76 83.16 115.16
C GLN A 264 83.92 84.70 115.08
N LYS A 265 83.90 85.27 113.87
CA LYS A 265 83.86 86.73 113.66
C LYS A 265 82.54 87.35 114.13
N ARG A 266 81.42 86.64 113.94
CA ARG A 266 80.08 87.08 114.33
C ARG A 266 79.90 87.10 115.84
N ARG A 267 80.51 86.20 116.61
CA ARG A 267 80.49 86.25 118.08
C ARG A 267 81.21 87.48 118.65
N GLN A 268 82.22 87.99 117.96
CA GLN A 268 82.87 89.25 118.32
C GLN A 268 81.96 90.46 118.04
N THR A 269 81.26 90.47 116.90
CA THR A 269 80.32 91.56 116.56
C THR A 269 78.95 91.44 117.26
N GLU A 270 78.52 90.25 117.68
CA GLU A 270 77.30 90.02 118.45
C GLU A 270 77.39 90.55 119.88
N LEU A 271 78.60 90.69 120.43
CA LEU A 271 78.82 91.36 121.71
C LEU A 271 78.55 92.87 121.58
N ASP A 272 78.88 93.45 120.41
CA ASP A 272 78.61 94.86 120.08
C ASP A 272 77.13 95.10 119.70
N VAL A 273 76.48 94.15 118.99
CA VAL A 273 75.07 94.22 118.55
C VAL A 273 74.06 93.90 119.66
N LYS A 274 74.46 93.22 120.75
CA LYS A 274 73.59 93.04 121.93
C LYS A 274 73.18 94.38 122.57
N ASN A 275 73.95 95.44 122.36
CA ASN A 275 73.60 96.80 122.77
C ASN A 275 72.55 97.46 121.84
N GLU A 276 72.44 97.02 120.58
CA GLU A 276 71.48 97.55 119.60
C GLU A 276 70.13 96.79 119.59
N LYS A 277 70.13 95.52 120.01
CA LYS A 277 68.95 94.64 120.00
C LYS A 277 67.86 94.95 121.03
N LEU A 278 68.08 95.87 121.97
CA LEU A 278 66.99 96.38 122.83
C LEU A 278 66.09 97.41 122.10
N ARG A 279 66.43 97.84 120.87
CA ARG A 279 65.67 98.87 120.14
C ARG A 279 64.84 98.39 118.96
N VAL A 280 65.01 97.15 118.51
CA VAL A 280 64.21 96.59 117.39
C VAL A 280 63.24 95.53 117.90
N LEU A 281 62.81 95.74 119.15
CA LEU A 281 61.48 95.45 119.65
C LEU A 281 60.43 95.20 118.55
N GLU A 282 59.65 94.16 118.84
CA GLU A 282 58.19 94.20 118.74
C GLU A 282 57.54 94.22 117.35
N ASN A 283 58.24 94.52 116.26
CA ASN A 283 57.55 94.88 115.01
C ASN A 283 57.42 93.81 113.92
N ILE A 284 57.90 92.56 114.10
CA ILE A 284 57.86 91.56 113.01
C ILE A 284 57.45 90.15 113.48
N SER A 285 56.44 90.04 114.35
CA SER A 285 55.80 88.75 114.68
C SER A 285 54.32 88.65 114.26
N GLN A 286 53.79 89.62 113.50
CA GLN A 286 52.38 89.65 113.12
C GLN A 286 52.13 89.87 111.62
N ARG A 287 52.54 88.92 110.75
CA ARG A 287 51.68 88.43 109.65
C ARG A 287 52.41 87.45 108.73
N LEU A 288 52.02 86.17 108.87
CA LEU A 288 52.28 85.03 108.01
C LEU A 288 51.13 84.85 106.99
N GLU A 289 51.51 84.41 105.78
CA GLU A 289 50.95 83.33 104.93
C GLU A 289 49.42 83.14 104.74
N THR A 290 48.99 82.95 103.47
CA THR A 290 48.57 81.65 102.87
C THR A 290 47.81 81.81 101.53
N GLY A 291 47.86 80.78 100.68
CA GLY A 291 47.23 80.71 99.37
C GLY A 291 46.44 79.41 99.17
N ASP A 292 45.27 79.52 98.52
CA ASP A 292 44.26 78.45 98.38
C ASP A 292 43.85 78.11 96.92
N ALA A 293 44.46 78.72 95.89
CA ALA A 293 43.89 78.70 94.53
C ALA A 293 44.14 77.43 93.67
N MET A 294 44.95 76.44 94.11
CA MET A 294 45.40 75.34 93.22
C MET A 294 44.60 74.02 93.30
N ARG A 295 43.62 73.89 94.20
CA ARG A 295 42.86 72.64 94.40
C ARG A 295 41.58 72.52 93.55
N GLU A 296 40.89 73.61 93.24
CA GLU A 296 39.57 73.57 92.58
C GLU A 296 39.62 73.24 91.07
N ALA A 297 40.75 73.48 90.39
CA ALA A 297 40.84 73.34 88.93
C ALA A 297 40.89 71.88 88.40
N LYS A 298 41.18 70.89 89.25
CA LYS A 298 41.32 69.48 88.83
C LYS A 298 40.02 68.68 88.88
N GLU A 299 39.05 69.11 89.67
CA GLU A 299 37.80 68.35 89.87
C GLU A 299 36.78 68.59 88.74
N GLN A 300 36.81 69.75 88.08
CA GLN A 300 35.91 70.07 86.96
C GLN A 300 36.24 69.31 85.66
N ALA A 301 37.51 69.00 85.39
CA ALA A 301 37.92 68.34 84.15
C ALA A 301 37.49 66.85 84.04
N MET A 302 37.29 66.17 85.18
CA MET A 302 36.86 64.77 85.21
C MET A 302 35.35 64.61 84.96
N PHE A 303 34.54 65.63 85.28
CA PHE A 303 33.09 65.59 85.12
C PHE A 303 32.66 65.77 83.65
N ASP A 304 33.35 66.62 82.89
CA ASP A 304 33.03 66.90 81.49
C ASP A 304 33.30 65.72 80.53
N LYS A 305 34.20 64.80 80.92
CA LYS A 305 34.55 63.64 80.09
C LYS A 305 33.46 62.56 80.11
N ALA A 306 32.85 62.32 81.27
CA ALA A 306 31.76 61.35 81.42
C ALA A 306 30.46 61.77 80.72
N VAL A 307 30.23 63.08 80.56
CA VAL A 307 29.04 63.60 79.85
C VAL A 307 29.15 63.41 78.33
N LYS A 308 30.36 63.38 77.75
CA LYS A 308 30.57 63.18 76.32
C LYS A 308 30.33 61.73 75.88
N GLU A 309 30.86 60.76 76.63
CA GLU A 309 30.71 59.33 76.30
C GLU A 309 29.23 58.87 76.32
N LYS A 310 28.40 59.44 77.20
CA LYS A 310 26.96 59.13 77.23
C LYS A 310 26.21 59.68 76.01
N ARG A 311 26.60 60.84 75.50
CA ARG A 311 25.97 61.44 74.30
C ARG A 311 26.31 60.66 73.03
N GLU A 312 27.56 60.23 72.88
CA GLU A 312 28.01 59.42 71.73
C GLU A 312 27.31 58.05 71.68
N ALA A 313 27.05 57.43 72.83
CA ALA A 313 26.32 56.16 72.90
C ALA A 313 24.82 56.29 72.55
N ASP A 314 24.18 57.41 72.90
CA ASP A 314 22.78 57.68 72.55
C ASP A 314 22.63 58.07 71.07
N GLU A 315 23.60 58.80 70.49
CA GLU A 315 23.65 59.13 69.05
C GLU A 315 23.83 57.87 68.18
N ALA A 316 24.73 56.95 68.56
CA ALA A 316 24.93 55.68 67.84
C ALA A 316 23.68 54.78 67.82
N ARG A 317 22.85 54.84 68.88
CA ARG A 317 21.56 54.10 68.93
C ARG A 317 20.53 54.67 67.97
N LEU A 318 20.46 56.00 67.85
CA LEU A 318 19.55 56.67 66.91
C LEU A 318 19.96 56.40 65.46
N GLU A 319 21.26 56.42 65.16
CA GLU A 319 21.78 56.11 63.81
C GLU A 319 21.50 54.65 63.41
N ALA A 320 21.71 53.69 64.31
CA ALA A 320 21.41 52.28 64.05
C ALA A 320 19.90 52.03 63.84
N GLN A 321 19.04 52.79 64.52
CA GLN A 321 17.59 52.71 64.37
C GLN A 321 17.14 53.29 63.02
N MET A 322 17.71 54.43 62.61
CA MET A 322 17.50 55.03 61.29
C MET A 322 17.95 54.09 60.15
N GLN A 323 19.12 53.46 60.27
CA GLN A 323 19.62 52.51 59.27
C GLN A 323 18.73 51.26 59.13
N LYS A 324 18.18 50.76 60.26
CA LYS A 324 17.20 49.65 60.23
C LYS A 324 15.91 50.04 59.51
N GLU A 325 15.38 51.24 59.78
CA GLU A 325 14.19 51.74 59.09
C GLU A 325 14.42 51.95 57.59
N GLU A 326 15.59 52.44 57.19
CA GLU A 326 15.98 52.55 55.79
C GLU A 326 16.16 51.19 55.11
N GLY A 327 16.73 50.20 55.81
CA GLY A 327 16.82 48.81 55.35
C GLY A 327 15.44 48.22 55.06
N PHE A 328 14.51 48.31 56.02
CA PHE A 328 13.13 47.82 55.82
C PHE A 328 12.39 48.54 54.70
N ARG A 329 12.66 49.83 54.47
CA ARG A 329 12.10 50.56 53.32
C ARG A 329 12.66 50.05 52.00
N LYS A 330 13.97 49.81 51.91
CA LYS A 330 14.62 49.22 50.73
C LYS A 330 14.11 47.81 50.45
N ASP A 331 14.05 46.95 51.46
CA ASP A 331 13.56 45.57 51.32
C ASP A 331 12.10 45.52 50.80
N LYS A 332 11.24 46.42 51.29
CA LYS A 332 9.86 46.55 50.78
C LYS A 332 9.81 46.99 49.32
N ILE A 333 10.66 47.93 48.93
CA ILE A 333 10.75 48.40 47.55
C ILE A 333 11.28 47.28 46.65
N GLU A 334 12.31 46.55 47.07
CA GLU A 334 12.90 45.45 46.32
C GLU A 334 11.93 44.26 46.18
N SER A 335 11.26 43.87 47.26
CA SER A 335 10.18 42.87 47.23
C SER A 335 9.07 43.27 46.26
N ARG A 336 8.63 44.53 46.29
CA ARG A 336 7.60 45.03 45.37
C ARG A 336 8.08 45.03 43.93
N GLN A 337 9.33 45.40 43.67
CA GLN A 337 9.92 45.35 42.33
C GLN A 337 10.06 43.92 41.80
N GLN A 338 10.50 42.98 42.64
CA GLN A 338 10.57 41.55 42.29
C GLN A 338 9.18 41.00 41.93
N TYR A 339 8.16 41.30 42.75
CA TYR A 339 6.78 40.92 42.45
C TYR A 339 6.30 41.48 41.10
N LEU A 340 6.59 42.75 40.80
CA LEU A 340 6.22 43.35 39.52
C LEU A 340 6.94 42.69 38.33
N ARG A 341 8.23 42.33 38.48
CA ARG A 341 8.98 41.58 37.46
C ARG A 341 8.38 40.19 37.25
N GLU A 342 8.06 39.46 38.32
CA GLU A 342 7.41 38.15 38.22
C GLU A 342 6.05 38.24 37.52
N GLN A 343 5.25 39.27 37.81
CA GLN A 343 3.97 39.48 37.13
C GLN A 343 4.16 39.80 35.64
N GLN A 344 5.14 40.64 35.30
CA GLN A 344 5.49 40.90 33.90
C GLN A 344 5.97 39.64 33.18
N GLU A 345 6.80 38.82 33.82
CA GLU A 345 7.23 37.54 33.26
C GLU A 345 6.08 36.55 33.09
N ARG A 346 5.16 36.45 34.05
CA ARG A 346 3.96 35.62 33.93
C ARG A 346 3.09 36.08 32.76
N LEU A 347 2.89 37.38 32.62
CA LEU A 347 2.12 37.95 31.53
C LEU A 347 2.80 37.70 30.18
N HIS A 348 4.12 37.88 30.11
CA HIS A 348 4.92 37.56 28.93
C HIS A 348 4.81 36.09 28.55
N LYS A 349 5.04 35.16 29.51
CA LYS A 349 4.87 33.71 29.31
C LYS A 349 3.47 33.35 28.82
N PHE A 350 2.43 33.97 29.38
CA PHE A 350 1.06 33.79 28.94
C PHE A 350 0.84 34.26 27.49
N HIS A 351 1.38 35.42 27.11
CA HIS A 351 1.32 35.90 25.73
C HIS A 351 2.10 35.01 24.77
N THR A 352 3.29 34.54 25.14
CA THR A 352 4.10 33.61 24.32
C THR A 352 3.38 32.28 24.14
N MET A 353 2.80 31.72 25.21
CA MET A 353 2.01 30.49 25.16
C MET A 353 0.79 30.65 24.25
N ARG A 354 0.07 31.78 24.38
CA ARG A 354 -1.07 32.09 23.52
C ARG A 354 -0.67 32.26 22.05
N GLN A 355 0.45 32.92 21.77
CA GLN A 355 0.98 33.04 20.41
C GLN A 355 1.35 31.67 19.83
N TRP A 356 1.97 30.81 20.63
CA TRP A 356 2.30 29.45 20.24
C TRP A 356 1.06 28.60 19.96
N ASP A 357 0.04 28.66 20.81
CA ASP A 357 -1.24 27.98 20.62
C ASP A 357 -1.94 28.44 19.34
N ILE A 358 -1.96 29.74 19.08
CA ILE A 358 -2.56 30.31 17.86
C ILE A 358 -1.78 29.83 16.63
N MET A 359 -0.45 29.89 16.66
CA MET A 359 0.39 29.43 15.55
C MET A 359 0.22 27.93 15.28
N ASN A 360 0.09 27.12 16.33
CA ASN A 360 -0.16 25.69 16.17
C ASN A 360 -1.56 25.40 15.61
N ARG A 361 -2.57 26.19 15.98
CA ARG A 361 -3.90 26.08 15.35
C ARG A 361 -3.81 26.37 13.86
N PHE A 362 -3.11 27.42 13.45
CA PHE A 362 -2.90 27.74 12.04
C PHE A 362 -2.14 26.63 11.31
N LYS A 363 -1.01 26.17 11.84
CA LYS A 363 -0.25 25.05 11.26
C LYS A 363 -1.08 23.78 11.14
N ASN A 364 -1.89 23.46 12.15
CA ASN A 364 -2.76 22.29 12.10
C ASN A 364 -3.87 22.43 11.05
N VAL A 365 -4.40 23.65 10.85
CA VAL A 365 -5.35 23.93 9.77
C VAL A 365 -4.67 23.79 8.41
N GLU A 366 -3.48 24.35 8.21
CA GLU A 366 -2.70 24.21 6.97
C GLU A 366 -2.41 22.73 6.66
N ILE A 367 -1.96 21.95 7.65
CA ILE A 367 -1.72 20.51 7.49
C ILE A 367 -3.00 19.77 7.10
N TYR A 368 -4.14 20.16 7.68
CA TYR A 368 -5.43 19.54 7.38
C TYR A 368 -5.93 19.92 5.98
N GLU A 369 -5.76 21.17 5.56
CA GLU A 369 -6.07 21.64 4.20
C GLU A 369 -5.20 20.93 3.16
N ASP A 370 -3.89 20.82 3.41
CA ASP A 370 -2.96 20.05 2.57
C ASP A 370 -3.37 18.57 2.46
N TYR A 371 -3.83 17.99 3.56
CA TYR A 371 -4.33 16.62 3.58
C TYR A 371 -5.61 16.48 2.73
N LEU A 372 -6.57 17.41 2.87
CA LEU A 372 -7.78 17.43 2.05
C LEU A 372 -7.47 17.63 0.57
N ASP A 373 -6.49 18.47 0.24
CA ASP A 373 -6.06 18.69 -1.15
C ASP A 373 -5.38 17.47 -1.75
N LYS A 374 -4.55 16.77 -0.99
CA LYS A 374 -3.99 15.47 -1.41
C LYS A 374 -5.11 14.46 -1.65
N GLN A 375 -6.09 14.38 -0.76
CA GLN A 375 -7.26 13.51 -0.93
C GLN A 375 -8.09 13.88 -2.18
N ARG A 376 -8.26 15.18 -2.48
CA ARG A 376 -8.92 15.63 -3.71
C ARG A 376 -8.13 15.22 -4.95
N LYS A 377 -6.82 15.45 -4.97
CA LYS A 377 -5.92 15.05 -6.07
C LYS A 377 -5.92 13.54 -6.30
N GLU A 378 -5.87 12.73 -5.24
CA GLU A 378 -5.96 11.27 -5.33
C GLU A 378 -7.30 10.82 -5.93
N LYS A 379 -8.41 11.43 -5.53
CA LYS A 379 -9.73 11.15 -6.10
C LYS A 379 -9.79 11.53 -7.59
N GLU A 380 -9.26 12.69 -7.96
CA GLU A 380 -9.17 13.12 -9.35
C GLU A 380 -8.31 12.20 -10.21
N GLN A 381 -7.16 11.76 -9.68
CA GLN A 381 -6.29 10.77 -10.34
C GLN A 381 -7.05 9.46 -10.56
N LYS A 382 -7.69 8.91 -9.53
CA LYS A 382 -8.51 7.70 -9.66
C LYS A 382 -9.62 7.87 -10.71
N ILE A 383 -10.32 9.00 -10.71
CA ILE A 383 -11.35 9.28 -11.73
C ILE A 383 -10.75 9.32 -13.13
N LYS A 384 -9.58 9.93 -13.31
CA LYS A 384 -8.87 9.97 -14.60
C LYS A 384 -8.45 8.56 -15.04
N ASP A 385 -7.92 7.75 -14.13
CA ASP A 385 -7.50 6.37 -14.39
C ASP A 385 -8.70 5.50 -14.76
N TYR A 386 -9.82 5.60 -14.01
CA TYR A 386 -11.05 4.91 -14.34
C TYR A 386 -11.62 5.33 -15.69
N ARG A 387 -11.59 6.62 -16.03
CA ARG A 387 -12.01 7.11 -17.35
C ARG A 387 -11.11 6.58 -18.45
N ALA A 388 -9.79 6.58 -18.25
CA ALA A 388 -8.84 6.04 -19.21
C ALA A 388 -9.06 4.54 -19.44
N GLU A 389 -9.31 3.77 -18.38
CA GLU A 389 -9.62 2.35 -18.47
C GLU A 389 -10.93 2.07 -19.21
N ILE A 390 -11.99 2.85 -18.93
CA ILE A 390 -13.26 2.75 -19.67
C ILE A 390 -13.04 3.03 -21.16
N LEU A 391 -12.30 4.08 -21.51
CA LEU A 391 -11.98 4.40 -22.90
C LEU A 391 -11.14 3.31 -23.57
N ARG A 392 -10.22 2.69 -22.83
CA ARG A 392 -9.43 1.54 -23.30
C ARG A 392 -10.33 0.34 -23.63
N LEU A 393 -11.24 -0.01 -22.71
CA LEU A 393 -12.20 -1.10 -22.90
C LEU A 393 -13.17 -0.84 -24.05
N TRP A 394 -13.58 0.41 -24.24
CA TRP A 394 -14.41 0.80 -25.39
C TRP A 394 -13.67 0.61 -26.71
N LYS A 395 -12.42 1.07 -26.80
CA LYS A 395 -11.57 0.84 -27.99
C LYS A 395 -11.35 -0.65 -28.25
N GLU A 396 -11.04 -1.44 -27.22
CA GLU A 396 -10.88 -2.90 -27.37
C GLU A 396 -12.17 -3.58 -27.86
N ARG A 397 -13.34 -3.06 -27.48
CA ARG A 397 -14.63 -3.54 -27.98
C ARG A 397 -14.85 -3.13 -29.44
N GLU A 398 -14.61 -1.87 -29.78
CA GLU A 398 -14.72 -1.37 -31.15
C GLU A 398 -13.79 -2.13 -32.10
N ASP A 399 -12.55 -2.40 -31.68
CA ASP A 399 -11.57 -3.17 -32.45
C ASP A 399 -12.02 -4.62 -32.66
N ARG A 400 -12.63 -5.25 -31.63
CA ARG A 400 -13.20 -6.60 -31.76
C ARG A 400 -14.38 -6.61 -32.71
N GLU A 401 -15.33 -5.69 -32.56
CA GLU A 401 -16.49 -5.58 -33.45
C GLU A 401 -16.06 -5.26 -34.89
N ALA A 402 -14.99 -4.46 -35.08
CA ALA A 402 -14.42 -4.20 -36.39
C ALA A 402 -13.77 -5.45 -37.01
N LYS A 403 -13.05 -6.25 -36.23
CA LYS A 403 -12.50 -7.54 -36.66
C LYS A 403 -13.61 -8.53 -37.02
N GLU A 404 -14.62 -8.69 -36.16
CA GLU A 404 -15.78 -9.56 -36.41
C GLU A 404 -16.54 -9.14 -37.68
N ARG A 405 -16.71 -7.84 -37.90
CA ARG A 405 -17.29 -7.31 -39.15
C ARG A 405 -16.41 -7.62 -40.36
N ALA A 406 -15.09 -7.48 -40.26
CA ALA A 406 -14.17 -7.81 -41.34
C ALA A 406 -14.15 -9.32 -41.64
N GLU A 407 -14.15 -10.17 -40.62
CA GLU A 407 -14.23 -11.63 -40.73
C GLU A 407 -15.56 -12.06 -41.34
N SER A 408 -16.67 -11.45 -40.93
CA SER A 408 -18.00 -11.70 -41.52
C SER A 408 -18.06 -11.29 -42.98
N ARG A 409 -17.52 -10.11 -43.33
CA ARG A 409 -17.41 -9.65 -44.74
C ARG A 409 -16.53 -10.59 -45.56
N TYR A 410 -15.43 -11.08 -45.01
CA TYR A 410 -14.56 -12.04 -45.69
C TYR A 410 -15.26 -13.39 -45.89
N PHE A 411 -15.92 -13.90 -44.86
CA PHE A 411 -16.58 -15.22 -44.89
C PHE A 411 -17.78 -15.26 -45.83
N TYR A 412 -18.69 -14.28 -45.74
CA TYR A 412 -19.91 -14.24 -46.56
C TYR A 412 -19.72 -13.55 -47.90
N GLY A 413 -18.67 -12.75 -48.08
CA GLY A 413 -18.32 -12.10 -49.34
C GLY A 413 -17.26 -12.91 -50.08
N ALA A 414 -16.00 -12.55 -49.87
CA ALA A 414 -14.88 -13.04 -50.68
C ALA A 414 -14.74 -14.57 -50.68
N LEU A 415 -14.86 -15.23 -49.52
CA LEU A 415 -14.70 -16.68 -49.43
C LEU A 415 -15.90 -17.44 -50.03
N ALA A 416 -17.12 -16.94 -49.82
CA ALA A 416 -18.32 -17.52 -50.39
C ALA A 416 -18.31 -17.37 -51.92
N GLU A 417 -17.94 -16.20 -52.42
CA GLU A 417 -17.80 -15.94 -53.86
C GLU A 417 -16.72 -16.81 -54.48
N GLN A 418 -15.56 -16.96 -53.82
CA GLN A 418 -14.51 -17.86 -54.29
C GLN A 418 -14.98 -19.31 -54.37
N LYS A 419 -15.73 -19.79 -53.36
CA LYS A 419 -16.28 -21.15 -53.37
C LYS A 419 -17.33 -21.36 -54.47
N LEU A 420 -18.15 -20.35 -54.76
CA LEU A 420 -19.10 -20.38 -55.87
C LEU A 420 -18.36 -20.45 -57.21
N ARG A 421 -17.41 -19.53 -57.44
CA ARG A 421 -16.57 -19.54 -58.64
C ARG A 421 -15.81 -20.85 -58.82
N ASP A 422 -15.29 -21.44 -57.75
CA ASP A 422 -14.62 -22.75 -57.79
C ASP A 422 -15.59 -23.90 -58.13
N ALA A 423 -16.84 -23.83 -57.66
CA ALA A 423 -17.88 -24.81 -58.01
C ALA A 423 -18.30 -24.67 -59.48
N ASP A 424 -18.46 -23.44 -59.97
CA ASP A 424 -18.78 -23.15 -61.37
C ASP A 424 -17.63 -23.59 -62.29
N ASN A 425 -16.38 -23.30 -61.91
CA ASN A 425 -15.20 -23.78 -62.65
C ASN A 425 -15.12 -25.32 -62.68
N LYS A 426 -15.49 -26.02 -61.60
CA LYS A 426 -15.57 -27.49 -61.59
C LYS A 426 -16.68 -28.00 -62.50
N LEU A 427 -17.84 -27.34 -62.52
CA LEU A 427 -18.94 -27.68 -63.40
C LEU A 427 -18.55 -27.48 -64.86
N LEU A 428 -17.94 -26.34 -65.19
CA LEU A 428 -17.50 -26.01 -66.55
C LEU A 428 -16.37 -26.94 -67.03
N THR A 429 -15.42 -27.31 -66.18
CA THR A 429 -14.37 -28.29 -66.53
C THR A 429 -14.95 -29.68 -66.76
N HIS A 430 -15.91 -30.12 -65.94
CA HIS A 430 -16.63 -31.38 -66.16
C HIS A 430 -17.47 -31.35 -67.44
N ALA A 431 -18.15 -30.23 -67.71
CA ALA A 431 -18.93 -30.05 -68.94
C ALA A 431 -18.03 -30.04 -70.19
N ALA A 432 -16.84 -29.45 -70.12
CA ALA A 432 -15.83 -29.51 -71.18
C ALA A 432 -15.34 -30.94 -71.42
N HIS A 433 -15.13 -31.72 -70.36
CA HIS A 433 -14.77 -33.14 -70.48
C HIS A 433 -15.90 -33.95 -71.16
N LEU A 434 -17.16 -33.70 -70.82
CA LEU A 434 -18.31 -34.34 -71.46
C LEU A 434 -18.44 -33.97 -72.95
N LEU A 435 -18.08 -32.75 -73.32
CA LEU A 435 -18.02 -32.34 -74.73
C LEU A 435 -16.93 -33.08 -75.49
N GLN A 436 -15.75 -33.23 -74.88
CA GLN A 436 -14.64 -34.01 -75.46
C GLN A 436 -15.03 -35.48 -75.63
N GLU A 437 -15.61 -36.09 -74.60
CA GLU A 437 -16.10 -37.47 -74.66
C GLU A 437 -17.20 -37.66 -75.72
N ALA A 438 -18.12 -36.69 -75.87
CA ALA A 438 -19.12 -36.71 -76.93
C ALA A 438 -18.48 -36.57 -78.33
N ALA A 439 -17.40 -35.80 -78.46
CA ALA A 439 -16.64 -35.67 -79.69
C ALA A 439 -15.92 -36.97 -80.07
N ASP A 440 -15.23 -37.59 -79.10
CA ASP A 440 -14.48 -38.83 -79.26
C ASP A 440 -15.39 -40.03 -79.60
N HIS A 441 -16.66 -39.96 -79.19
CA HIS A 441 -17.69 -40.97 -79.47
C HIS A 441 -18.67 -40.58 -80.60
N GLU A 442 -18.37 -39.54 -81.39
CA GLU A 442 -19.17 -39.07 -82.54
C GLU A 442 -20.65 -38.78 -82.22
N ARG A 443 -20.96 -38.37 -80.98
CA ARG A 443 -22.30 -37.98 -80.56
C ARG A 443 -22.57 -36.51 -80.91
N PRO A 444 -23.81 -36.12 -81.24
CA PRO A 444 -24.14 -34.73 -81.55
C PRO A 444 -23.93 -33.80 -80.34
N GLN A 445 -23.00 -32.84 -80.47
CA GLN A 445 -22.53 -31.96 -79.39
C GLN A 445 -23.41 -30.72 -79.16
N TYR A 446 -24.25 -30.36 -80.13
CA TYR A 446 -24.97 -29.08 -80.16
C TYR A 446 -25.85 -28.85 -78.91
N ALA A 447 -26.50 -29.89 -78.39
CA ALA A 447 -27.34 -29.77 -77.20
C ALA A 447 -26.52 -29.49 -75.92
N LEU A 448 -25.31 -30.07 -75.81
CA LEU A 448 -24.41 -29.85 -74.68
C LEU A 448 -23.75 -28.45 -74.75
N GLN A 449 -23.32 -28.02 -75.94
CA GLN A 449 -22.81 -26.67 -76.15
C GLN A 449 -23.87 -25.62 -75.80
N ARG A 450 -25.10 -25.79 -76.27
CA ARG A 450 -26.21 -24.89 -75.92
C ARG A 450 -26.47 -24.83 -74.41
N ALA A 451 -26.36 -25.94 -73.69
CA ALA A 451 -26.55 -25.96 -72.23
C ALA A 451 -25.42 -25.22 -71.50
N ILE A 452 -24.18 -25.34 -71.96
CA ILE A 452 -23.01 -24.64 -71.41
C ILE A 452 -23.10 -23.13 -71.69
N ASP A 453 -23.49 -22.75 -72.91
CA ASP A 453 -23.66 -21.35 -73.31
C ASP A 453 -24.79 -20.66 -72.52
N VAL A 454 -25.88 -21.37 -72.22
CA VAL A 454 -26.95 -20.84 -71.35
C VAL A 454 -26.49 -20.67 -69.90
N SER A 455 -25.67 -21.59 -69.38
CA SER A 455 -25.14 -21.47 -68.01
C SER A 455 -24.17 -20.29 -67.85
N THR A 456 -23.35 -19.99 -68.86
CA THR A 456 -22.42 -18.83 -68.84
C THR A 456 -23.13 -17.49 -69.04
N LEU A 457 -24.28 -17.47 -69.72
CA LEU A 457 -25.10 -16.25 -69.89
C LEU A 457 -25.90 -15.89 -68.62
N HIS A 458 -26.33 -16.88 -67.83
CA HIS A 458 -27.11 -16.62 -66.61
C HIS A 458 -26.32 -15.89 -65.52
N ASP A 459 -25.00 -16.08 -65.43
CA ASP A 459 -24.12 -15.38 -64.47
C ASP A 459 -23.99 -13.87 -64.76
N THR A 460 -24.17 -13.45 -66.02
CA THR A 460 -24.11 -12.03 -66.38
C THR A 460 -25.41 -11.27 -66.07
N PHE A 461 -26.55 -11.97 -66.05
CA PHE A 461 -27.88 -11.37 -65.83
C PHE A 461 -28.26 -11.27 -64.35
N THR A 462 -27.81 -12.18 -63.48
CA THR A 462 -28.10 -12.13 -62.03
C THR A 462 -27.30 -11.05 -61.31
N LEU A 463 -26.08 -10.73 -61.77
CA LEU A 463 -25.27 -9.63 -61.23
C LEU A 463 -25.83 -8.23 -61.54
N THR A 464 -26.57 -8.04 -62.65
CA THR A 464 -27.18 -6.75 -63.01
C THR A 464 -28.49 -6.48 -62.28
N VAL A 465 -29.26 -7.53 -61.94
CA VAL A 465 -30.54 -7.39 -61.21
C VAL A 465 -30.31 -7.21 -59.70
N LEU A 466 -29.24 -7.77 -59.13
CA LEU A 466 -28.89 -7.53 -57.72
C LEU A 466 -28.23 -6.17 -57.48
N ALA A 467 -27.50 -5.61 -58.46
CA ALA A 467 -26.94 -4.27 -58.39
C ALA A 467 -28.00 -3.13 -58.48
N SER A 468 -29.19 -3.42 -59.01
CA SER A 468 -30.30 -2.46 -59.12
C SER A 468 -31.28 -2.51 -57.95
N ALA A 469 -31.21 -3.54 -57.09
CA ALA A 469 -32.06 -3.70 -55.91
C ALA A 469 -31.45 -3.12 -54.60
N SER A 470 -30.18 -2.70 -54.60
CA SER A 470 -29.49 -2.20 -53.39
C SER A 470 -29.41 -0.66 -53.27
N VAL A 471 -30.28 0.09 -53.96
CA VAL A 471 -30.25 1.57 -53.98
C VAL A 471 -31.39 2.23 -53.17
N ASN A 472 -32.30 1.46 -52.55
CA ASN A 472 -33.39 2.02 -51.73
C ASN A 472 -33.40 1.46 -50.29
N GLU A 473 -32.49 1.96 -49.45
CA GLU A 473 -32.63 2.04 -47.99
C GLU A 473 -32.05 3.41 -47.60
N VAL A 474 -32.81 4.49 -47.76
CA VAL A 474 -33.51 5.21 -46.70
C VAL A 474 -32.64 5.40 -45.46
N ASP A 475 -31.84 6.47 -45.49
CA ASP A 475 -31.40 7.23 -44.32
C ASP A 475 -32.64 7.73 -43.54
N PRO A 476 -32.74 7.48 -42.22
CA PRO A 476 -33.57 8.27 -41.36
C PRO A 476 -32.71 9.05 -40.35
N GLY A 477 -32.70 10.37 -40.49
CA GLY A 477 -32.58 11.25 -39.33
C GLY A 477 -31.30 12.05 -39.21
N ARG A 478 -31.08 12.98 -40.13
CA ARG A 478 -30.41 14.25 -39.84
C ARG A 478 -31.38 15.37 -40.20
N ASP A 479 -32.07 15.90 -39.18
CA ASP A 479 -32.39 17.33 -38.99
C ASP A 479 -33.51 17.51 -37.97
N GLY A 480 -33.26 18.39 -37.00
CA GLY A 480 -34.31 19.01 -36.19
C GLY A 480 -33.94 19.20 -34.72
N GLY A 481 -33.59 20.43 -34.36
CA GLY A 481 -33.96 21.00 -33.07
C GLY A 481 -32.82 21.40 -32.14
N ASP A 482 -32.33 22.63 -32.35
CA ASP A 482 -31.97 23.50 -31.24
C ASP A 482 -33.15 23.65 -30.24
N ASP A 483 -32.80 24.04 -29.02
CA ASP A 483 -33.65 24.39 -27.89
C ASP A 483 -34.35 23.23 -27.15
N LEU A 484 -33.73 22.80 -26.03
CA LEU A 484 -34.42 22.59 -24.76
C LEU A 484 -33.42 22.40 -23.60
N ASP A 485 -33.41 23.43 -22.75
CA ASP A 485 -33.25 23.39 -21.30
C ASP A 485 -32.21 22.44 -20.66
N SER A 486 -31.13 23.08 -20.26
CA SER A 486 -30.51 22.95 -18.95
C SER A 486 -31.46 22.50 -17.82
N SER A 487 -31.51 21.20 -17.52
CA SER A 487 -31.91 20.70 -16.20
C SER A 487 -31.53 19.24 -15.98
N LEU A 488 -30.22 18.97 -15.77
CA LEU A 488 -29.84 17.78 -15.02
C LEU A 488 -29.94 18.09 -13.51
N PRO A 489 -30.60 17.22 -12.72
CA PRO A 489 -30.96 17.50 -11.35
C PRO A 489 -29.74 17.54 -10.44
N ASN A 490 -29.56 18.70 -9.83
CA ASN A 490 -28.65 18.99 -8.75
C ASN A 490 -28.94 18.09 -7.53
N TRP A 491 -28.23 16.98 -7.38
CA TRP A 491 -28.20 16.16 -6.15
C TRP A 491 -27.22 16.72 -5.11
N SER A 492 -27.24 18.04 -4.91
CA SER A 492 -26.52 18.70 -3.82
C SER A 492 -27.34 19.82 -3.19
N LEU A 493 -28.59 19.55 -2.77
CA LEU A 493 -29.28 20.49 -1.87
C LEU A 493 -30.50 19.90 -1.11
N VAL A 494 -30.29 18.93 -0.21
CA VAL A 494 -31.20 18.70 0.93
C VAL A 494 -30.41 18.19 2.14
N ALA A 495 -29.73 19.09 2.86
CA ALA A 495 -29.37 18.92 4.27
C ALA A 495 -28.84 20.24 4.89
N HIS A 496 -29.50 21.37 4.61
CA HIS A 496 -29.32 22.60 5.36
C HIS A 496 -30.67 23.27 5.54
N GLU A 497 -31.45 22.76 6.49
CA GLU A 497 -32.41 23.50 7.32
C GLU A 497 -33.13 22.53 8.26
N ARG A 498 -32.52 22.28 9.43
CA ARG A 498 -33.15 21.89 10.70
C ARG A 498 -32.03 21.80 11.73
N GLY A 499 -31.91 22.80 12.60
CA GLY A 499 -30.90 22.80 13.65
C GLY A 499 -30.37 24.16 14.13
N LYS A 500 -30.94 25.30 13.71
CA LYS A 500 -31.02 26.44 14.63
C LYS A 500 -31.96 26.00 15.77
N TRP A 501 -31.55 26.23 17.01
CA TRP A 501 -32.13 25.85 18.33
C TRP A 501 -31.13 25.03 19.17
N LYS A 502 -29.97 25.65 19.48
CA LYS A 502 -29.15 25.43 20.69
C LYS A 502 -27.99 26.43 20.72
N LYS A 503 -28.34 27.72 20.81
CA LYS A 503 -27.44 28.81 21.22
C LYS A 503 -28.25 29.83 22.02
N SER A 504 -28.85 29.34 23.11
CA SER A 504 -29.63 30.12 24.08
C SER A 504 -29.63 29.43 25.45
N ARG A 505 -28.47 28.93 25.90
CA ARG A 505 -28.26 28.43 27.27
C ARG A 505 -26.76 28.25 27.52
N GLU A 506 -26.08 29.36 27.77
CA GLU A 506 -24.79 29.50 28.47
C GLU A 506 -24.32 30.97 28.42
N ALA A 507 -25.24 31.90 28.68
CA ALA A 507 -24.96 33.32 28.85
C ALA A 507 -25.71 33.90 30.07
N PHE A 508 -25.95 33.05 31.08
CA PHE A 508 -26.55 33.46 32.35
C PHE A 508 -26.06 32.51 33.46
N ALA A 509 -24.88 32.80 34.00
CA ALA A 509 -24.45 32.51 35.36
C ALA A 509 -23.03 33.06 35.54
N LEU A 510 -22.75 33.66 36.70
CA LEU A 510 -21.48 34.25 37.14
C LEU A 510 -21.24 35.72 36.77
N GLN A 511 -22.20 36.55 37.15
CA GLN A 511 -21.92 37.76 37.91
C GLN A 511 -22.69 37.61 39.24
N TRP A 512 -22.15 38.18 40.34
CA TRP A 512 -22.40 37.87 41.77
C TRP A 512 -21.54 36.67 42.24
N ASP A 513 -20.49 36.80 43.05
CA ASP A 513 -20.28 37.69 44.20
C ASP A 513 -18.87 38.30 44.28
N ILE A 514 -18.84 39.61 44.53
CA ILE A 514 -17.78 40.31 45.26
C ILE A 514 -18.35 40.53 46.66
N SER A 515 -17.78 39.88 47.68
CA SER A 515 -17.73 40.35 49.07
C SER A 515 -16.82 39.44 49.90
N VAL A 516 -16.00 40.10 50.73
CA VAL A 516 -14.90 39.63 51.58
C VAL A 516 -13.55 39.46 50.88
#